data_AF-A0A350P750-F1
#
_entry.id   AF-A0A350P750-F1
#
_cell.length_a   1.000
_cell.length_b   1.000
_cell.length_c   1.000
_cell.angle_alpha   90.00
_cell.angle_beta   90.00
_cell.angle_gamma   90.00
#
_symmetry.space_group_name_H-M   'P 1'
#
loop_
_entity.id
_entity.type
_entity.pdbx_description
1 polymer ?
#
loop_
_entity_poly.entity_id
_entity_poly.type
_entity_poly.pdbx_seq_one_letter_code
_entity_poly.pdbx_strand_id
1 'polypeptide(L)'
;MVVPKISAQQQRKIEIMLAKWVGKLTWDALVAKVELELGIKTTRQTLCTYVGINTYYKNKKAQLRGATPSLLTKITASEVKLVEQIEHLKAEVAVLKRNNAEQLRMIE
;
A
#
# COMPACT_ATOMS: atom_id res chain seq x y z
N MET A 1 8.06 -11.79 -27.42
CA MET A 1 7.23 -11.17 -26.37
C MET A 1 8.08 -10.19 -25.60
N VAL A 2 7.66 -8.92 -25.43
CA VAL A 2 8.45 -7.92 -24.70
C VAL A 2 8.43 -8.28 -23.22
N VAL A 3 9.61 -8.50 -22.63
CA VAL A 3 9.73 -8.75 -21.20
C VAL A 3 9.29 -7.48 -20.46
N PRO A 4 8.27 -7.55 -19.58
CA PRO A 4 7.82 -6.37 -18.85
C PRO A 4 8.93 -5.89 -17.91
N LYS A 5 9.28 -4.60 -17.99
CA LYS A 5 10.34 -3.98 -17.16
C LYS A 5 9.99 -3.97 -15.67
N ILE A 6 8.70 -4.06 -15.34
CA ILE A 6 8.16 -4.15 -13.99
C ILE A 6 7.24 -5.37 -13.94
N SER A 7 7.50 -6.28 -13.01
CA SER A 7 6.66 -7.46 -12.75
C SER A 7 5.36 -7.06 -12.06
N ALA A 8 4.35 -7.93 -12.10
CA ALA A 8 3.08 -7.70 -11.41
C ALA A 8 3.26 -7.47 -9.89
N GLN A 9 4.19 -8.20 -9.26
CA GLN A 9 4.50 -8.03 -7.83
C GLN A 9 5.15 -6.66 -7.56
N GLN A 10 6.05 -6.22 -8.44
CA GLN A 10 6.69 -4.90 -8.34
C GLN A 10 5.66 -3.80 -8.55
N GLN A 11 4.78 -3.91 -9.54
CA GLN A 11 3.68 -2.98 -9.76
C GLN A 11 2.81 -2.83 -8.50
N ARG A 12 2.42 -3.94 -7.88
CA ARG A 12 1.60 -3.91 -6.65
C ARG A 12 2.33 -3.25 -5.48
N LYS A 13 3.64 -3.47 -5.34
CA LYS A 13 4.44 -2.77 -4.32
C LYS A 13 4.47 -1.26 -4.58
N ILE A 14 4.60 -0.82 -5.84
CA ILE A 14 4.58 0.60 -6.21
C ILE A 14 3.22 1.23 -5.89
N GLU A 15 2.12 0.54 -6.18
CA GLU A 15 0.76 1.00 -5.84
C GLU A 15 0.58 1.16 -4.32
N ILE A 16 1.09 0.22 -3.51
CA ILE A 16 1.07 0.32 -2.04
C ILE A 16 1.91 1.50 -1.55
N MET A 17 3.10 1.74 -2.13
CA MET A 17 3.93 2.91 -1.79
C MET A 17 3.20 4.22 -2.08
N LEU A 18 2.49 4.30 -3.21
CA LEU A 18 1.69 5.47 -3.57
C LEU A 18 0.53 5.68 -2.60
N ALA A 19 -0.15 4.61 -2.18
CA ALA A 19 -1.24 4.70 -1.20
C ALA A 19 -0.75 5.28 0.14
N LYS A 20 0.43 4.86 0.60
CA LYS A 20 1.06 5.30 1.86
C LYS A 20 1.87 6.59 1.73
N TRP A 21 1.90 7.23 0.56
CA TRP A 21 2.73 8.40 0.32
C TRP A 21 2.29 9.60 1.17
N VAL A 22 3.24 10.23 1.84
CA VAL A 22 3.03 11.43 2.67
C VAL A 22 3.94 12.55 2.16
N GLY A 23 3.42 13.77 2.08
CA GLY A 23 4.17 14.94 1.59
C GLY A 23 4.11 15.13 0.06
N LYS A 24 5.09 15.84 -0.50
CA LYS A 24 5.08 16.27 -1.91
C LYS A 24 5.28 15.08 -2.86
N LEU A 25 4.25 14.73 -3.63
CA LEU A 25 4.31 13.66 -4.63
C LEU A 25 4.73 14.21 -6.02
N THR A 26 5.95 13.88 -6.44
CA THR A 26 6.49 14.13 -7.80
C THR A 26 6.86 12.81 -8.47
N TRP A 27 6.96 12.82 -9.80
CA TRP A 27 7.36 11.62 -10.54
C TRP A 27 8.81 11.24 -10.23
N ASP A 28 9.70 12.24 -10.09
CA ASP A 28 11.10 12.03 -9.74
C ASP A 28 11.24 11.41 -8.35
N ALA A 29 10.43 11.87 -7.38
CA ALA A 29 10.41 11.28 -6.04
C ALA A 29 9.92 9.82 -6.07
N LEU A 30 8.90 9.51 -6.87
CA LEU A 30 8.44 8.13 -7.06
C LEU A 30 9.52 7.26 -7.69
N VAL A 31 10.18 7.73 -8.75
CA VAL A 31 11.27 6.99 -9.41
C VAL A 31 12.40 6.71 -8.44
N ALA A 32 12.86 7.71 -7.69
CA ALA A 32 13.92 7.55 -6.69
C ALA A 32 13.51 6.57 -5.59
N LYS A 33 12.26 6.63 -5.11
CA LYS A 33 11.75 5.70 -4.09
C LYS A 33 11.66 4.26 -4.63
N VAL A 34 11.25 4.08 -5.88
CA VAL A 34 11.19 2.76 -6.54
C VAL A 34 12.58 2.17 -6.70
N GLU A 35 13.56 2.97 -7.10
CA GLU A 35 14.95 2.53 -7.19
C GLU A 35 15.50 2.15 -5.80
N LEU A 36 15.22 2.95 -4.78
CA LEU A 36 15.68 2.71 -3.41
C LEU A 36 15.04 1.46 -2.76
N GLU A 37 13.73 1.27 -2.90
CA GLU A 37 13.00 0.19 -2.20
C GLU A 37 12.96 -1.13 -2.99
N LEU A 38 12.99 -1.06 -4.33
CA LEU A 38 12.88 -2.24 -5.20
C LEU A 38 14.17 -2.56 -5.97
N GLY A 39 15.16 -1.66 -5.96
CA GLY A 39 16.40 -1.84 -6.71
C GLY A 39 16.23 -1.72 -8.23
N ILE A 40 15.11 -1.13 -8.69
CA ILE A 40 14.77 -1.07 -10.12
C ILE A 40 15.02 0.34 -10.65
N LYS A 41 15.91 0.44 -11.64
CA LYS A 41 16.04 1.67 -12.44
C LYS A 41 14.84 1.81 -13.37
N THR A 42 13.92 2.70 -13.03
CA THR A 42 12.75 3.01 -13.85
C THR A 42 12.75 4.48 -14.27
N THR A 43 11.89 4.83 -15.21
CA THR A 43 11.67 6.22 -15.60
C THR A 43 10.20 6.57 -15.43
N ARG A 44 9.89 7.86 -15.37
CA ARG A 44 8.51 8.35 -15.42
C ARG A 44 7.74 7.73 -16.59
N GLN A 45 8.34 7.70 -17.78
CA GLN A 45 7.70 7.14 -18.98
C GLN A 45 7.34 5.67 -18.75
N THR A 46 8.27 4.90 -18.19
CA THR A 46 8.04 3.48 -17.85
C THR A 46 6.93 3.32 -16.83
N LEU A 47 6.92 4.11 -15.75
CA LEU A 47 5.84 4.02 -14.74
C LEU A 47 4.48 4.42 -15.30
N CYS A 48 4.44 5.40 -16.22
CA CYS A 48 3.20 5.82 -16.88
C CYS A 48 2.64 4.78 -17.87
N THR A 49 3.44 3.84 -18.39
CA THR A 49 2.90 2.76 -19.25
C THR A 49 2.04 1.77 -18.47
N TYR A 50 2.20 1.70 -17.14
CA TYR A 50 1.38 0.86 -16.27
C TYR A 50 0.16 1.65 -15.80
N VAL A 51 -1.01 1.30 -16.33
CA VAL A 51 -2.29 1.99 -16.06
C VAL A 51 -2.60 2.05 -14.56
N GLY A 52 -2.32 0.99 -13.81
CA GLY A 52 -2.51 0.94 -12.36
C GLY A 52 -1.68 2.00 -11.64
N ILE A 53 -0.37 2.05 -11.90
CA ILE A 53 0.55 3.03 -11.30
C ILE A 53 0.14 4.46 -11.67
N ASN A 54 -0.15 4.72 -12.95
CA ASN A 54 -0.55 6.05 -13.41
C ASN A 54 -1.85 6.54 -12.74
N THR A 55 -2.84 5.66 -12.63
CA THR A 55 -4.12 5.97 -11.99
C THR A 55 -3.94 6.24 -10.50
N TYR A 56 -3.23 5.38 -9.79
CA TYR A 56 -2.93 5.57 -8.37
C TYR A 56 -2.15 6.87 -8.11
N TYR A 57 -1.15 7.17 -8.94
CA TYR A 57 -0.37 8.39 -8.81
C TYR A 57 -1.24 9.64 -8.99
N LYS A 58 -2.09 9.68 -10.03
CA LYS A 58 -3.00 10.80 -10.27
C LYS A 58 -3.99 10.98 -9.13
N ASN A 59 -4.59 9.89 -8.66
CA ASN A 59 -5.54 9.91 -7.55
C ASN A 59 -4.89 10.42 -6.26
N LYS A 60 -3.73 9.88 -5.90
CA LYS A 60 -2.99 10.32 -4.69
C LYS A 60 -2.55 11.78 -4.81
N LYS A 61 -2.10 12.21 -5.99
CA LYS A 61 -1.69 13.60 -6.24
C LYS A 61 -2.86 14.58 -6.16
N ALA A 62 -4.06 14.17 -6.61
CA ALA A 62 -5.28 14.96 -6.45
C ALA A 62 -5.66 15.07 -4.97
N GLN A 63 -5.66 13.96 -4.23
CA GLN A 63 -5.90 13.95 -2.77
C GLN A 63 -4.94 14.89 -2.03
N LEU A 64 -3.63 14.82 -2.31
CA LEU A 64 -2.61 15.65 -1.66
C LEU A 64 -2.73 17.15 -2.00
N ARG A 65 -3.40 17.50 -3.10
CA ARG A 65 -3.63 18.89 -3.51
C ARG A 65 -4.90 19.49 -2.90
N GLY A 66 -5.60 18.75 -2.04
CA GLY A 66 -6.88 19.18 -1.48
C GLY A 66 -8.01 19.24 -2.51
N ALA A 67 -7.78 18.79 -3.75
CA ALA A 67 -8.84 18.53 -4.69
C ALA A 67 -9.51 17.25 -4.21
N THR A 68 -10.56 17.40 -3.39
CA THR A 68 -11.48 16.32 -3.01
C THR A 68 -11.89 15.61 -4.29
N PRO A 69 -11.31 14.45 -4.63
CA PRO A 69 -11.87 13.68 -5.70
C PRO A 69 -13.20 13.22 -5.11
N SER A 70 -14.28 13.31 -5.87
CA SER A 70 -15.60 12.74 -5.55
C SER A 70 -15.58 11.21 -5.27
N LEU A 71 -14.38 10.62 -5.11
CA LEU A 71 -14.08 9.32 -4.52
C LEU A 71 -13.92 9.36 -2.98
N LEU A 72 -13.85 10.52 -2.33
CA LEU A 72 -13.86 10.58 -0.85
C LEU A 72 -15.20 10.10 -0.26
N THR A 73 -16.28 10.21 -1.03
CA THR A 73 -17.55 9.53 -0.73
C THR A 73 -17.50 8.02 -0.95
N LYS A 74 -16.35 7.45 -1.33
CA LYS A 74 -16.07 6.01 -1.37
C LYS A 74 -14.99 5.55 -0.39
N ILE A 75 -14.52 6.42 0.51
CA ILE A 75 -14.04 5.99 1.84
C ILE A 75 -15.30 5.66 2.66
N THR A 76 -16.12 4.73 2.17
CA THR A 76 -17.46 4.44 2.70
C THR A 76 -17.44 3.07 3.30
N ALA A 77 -17.48 2.97 4.63
CA ALA A 77 -17.73 1.77 5.44
C ALA A 77 -16.75 0.59 5.29
N SER A 78 -16.28 0.26 4.10
CA SER A 78 -15.41 -0.91 3.85
C SER A 78 -14.02 -0.75 4.45
N GLU A 79 -13.43 0.45 4.39
CA GLU A 79 -12.13 0.71 5.03
C GLU A 79 -12.24 0.74 6.56
N VAL A 80 -13.34 1.26 7.10
CA VAL A 80 -13.64 1.20 8.55
C VAL A 80 -13.79 -0.26 8.99
N LYS A 81 -14.57 -1.06 8.26
CA LYS A 81 -14.72 -2.50 8.51
C LYS A 81 -13.41 -3.26 8.42
N LEU A 82 -12.50 -2.87 7.53
CA LEU A 82 -11.18 -3.50 7.42
C LEU A 82 -10.29 -3.15 8.62
N VAL A 83 -10.34 -1.91 9.10
CA VAL A 83 -9.65 -1.50 10.33
C VAL A 83 -10.21 -2.23 11.54
N GLU A 84 -11.53 -2.33 11.67
CA GLU A 84 -12.19 -3.10 12.74
C GLU A 84 -11.80 -4.58 12.71
N GLN A 85 -11.76 -5.20 11.53
CA GLN A 85 -11.29 -6.59 11.38
C GLN A 85 -9.82 -6.76 11.77
N ILE A 86 -8.95 -5.81 11.42
CA ILE A 86 -7.54 -5.84 11.81
C ILE A 86 -7.39 -5.76 13.33
N GLU A 87 -8.14 -4.88 13.98
CA GLU A 87 -8.09 -4.74 15.44
C GLU A 87 -8.66 -5.98 16.15
N HIS A 88 -9.76 -6.56 15.64
CA HIS A 88 -10.32 -7.82 16.15
C HIS A 88 -9.30 -8.97 16.06
N LEU A 89 -8.70 -9.17 14.88
CA LEU A 89 -7.71 -10.23 14.68
C LEU A 89 -6.48 -10.06 15.58
N LYS A 90 -6.04 -8.82 15.82
CA LYS A 90 -4.94 -8.56 16.77
C LYS A 90 -5.32 -8.95 18.20
N ALA A 91 -6.55 -8.65 18.62
CA ALA A 91 -7.04 -9.00 19.95
C ALA A 91 -7.14 -10.53 20.13
N GLU A 92 -7.66 -11.25 19.12
CA GLU A 92 -7.70 -12.72 19.13
C GLU A 92 -6.30 -13.33 19.23
N VAL A 93 -5.35 -12.84 18.43
CA VAL A 93 -3.95 -13.30 18.50
C VAL A 93 -3.35 -13.03 19.88
N ALA A 94 -3.65 -11.90 20.51
CA ALA A 94 -3.16 -11.60 21.86
C ALA A 94 -3.73 -12.56 22.91
N VAL A 95 -5.02 -12.88 22.85
CA VAL A 95 -5.67 -13.84 23.76
C VAL A 95 -5.14 -15.25 23.51
N LEU A 96 -5.07 -15.71 22.26
CA LEU A 96 -4.52 -17.02 21.92
C LEU A 96 -3.07 -17.17 22.37
N LYS A 97 -2.25 -16.13 22.24
CA LYS A 97 -0.87 -16.13 22.76
C LYS A 97 -0.81 -16.25 24.28
N ARG A 98 -1.71 -15.57 25.00
CA ARG A 98 -1.80 -15.70 26.47
C ARG A 98 -2.21 -17.10 26.87
N ASN A 99 -3.28 -17.63 26.27
CA ASN A 99 -3.76 -18.97 26.56
C ASN A 99 -2.71 -20.04 26.25
N ASN A 100 -2.01 -19.94 25.11
CA ASN A 100 -0.91 -20.83 24.79
C ASN A 100 0.23 -20.74 25.81
N ALA A 101 0.57 -19.52 26.28
CA ALA A 101 1.60 -19.35 27.30
C ALA A 101 1.17 -19.92 28.66
N GLU A 102 -0.11 -19.84 29.02
CA GLU A 102 -0.65 -20.43 30.24
C GLU A 102 -0.73 -21.96 30.14
N GLN A 103 -1.15 -22.51 29.00
CA GLN A 103 -1.14 -23.96 28.75
C GLN A 103 0.28 -24.52 28.76
N LEU A 104 1.25 -23.81 28.19
CA LEU A 104 2.66 -24.23 28.22
C LEU A 104 3.19 -24.30 29.67
N ARG A 105 2.78 -23.38 30.54
CA ARG A 105 3.12 -23.39 31.98
C ARG A 105 2.46 -24.51 32.79
N MET A 106 1.41 -25.13 32.26
CA MET A 106 0.72 -26.25 32.92
C MET A 106 1.31 -27.62 32.52
N ILE A 107 2.23 -27.64 31.54
CA ILE A 107 2.85 -28.86 31.00
C ILE A 107 4.34 -28.97 31.40
N GLU A 108 4.95 -27.88 31.90
CA GLU A 108 6.21 -27.89 32.68
C GLU A 108 5.97 -28.19 34.17
#